data_AF-A0A858U5R6-F1
#
_entry.id   AF-A0A858U5R6-F1
#
_cell.length_a   1.000
_cell.length_b   1.000
_cell.length_c   1.000
_cell.angle_alpha   90.00
_cell.angle_beta   90.00
_cell.angle_gamma   90.00
#
_symmetry.space_group_name_H-M   'P 1'
#
loop_
_entity.id
_entity.type
_entity.pdbx_description
1 polymer ?
#
loop_
_entity_poly.entity_id
_entity_poly.type
_entity_poly.pdbx_seq_one_letter_code
_entity_poly.pdbx_strand_id
1 'polypeptide(L)'
;MKKNKKNWKLLGCLSVINVVALAIPFTVISCDDNAKEKNPEDVGSVANINKITKKLNEEISDKDSIKIKVKADKSFVDVIIEEKNAFDIQHNLDKDTEVKIEEIFASDLNNITVVYKLFNKPNKIYSNSNSVLLKIEKMPKTSDLFEVKNGKIMKFKSKFKDKISNLKIEDKSIHTIATRAFQSDSKLTNVEMPYITKIEDYAFAVSSQLTKIKFDNVTSVGEHSFEENKKLTEVILPKVEVIKSDAFRGCESLKNLEFASLKKIGFGAFAYNRELISFKADKLTDIATEAFIYCANLQSLKFPSLKNIGNESFFGNPSLETFEAPLLQTIGSKAFMGDGNLKAANFPNVTQIGVDAFNSAKSLKTINLAKITKVPVNAFYAAKSLKVINLPEVTKIENNAFAGCESLTTVTLPALIKVPADAFRELQSIETVDITNVTEIHENAFRMNTKLTTIKMPKVTIIKGEAFKGCSSLQAIETPELITVELQAFTNAINLATLTADKLKTINSGAFHNTGLTEVNLPEVQIIKQGAFSSNTKLTTANLPKATNIEGNAFQGDTALTNVTLPTDKTNIHANAFAESGYTLTK
;
A
#
# COMPACT_ATOMS: atom_id res chain seq x y z
N MET A 1 -40.38 -22.78 59.13
CA MET A 1 -39.17 -23.45 58.59
C MET A 1 -37.94 -22.72 59.12
N LYS A 2 -36.93 -23.49 59.53
CA LYS A 2 -35.74 -23.17 60.38
C LYS A 2 -34.86 -22.04 59.78
N LYS A 3 -34.34 -21.04 60.53
CA LYS A 3 -33.37 -20.94 61.66
C LYS A 3 -31.87 -20.89 61.25
N ASN A 4 -31.24 -19.73 61.52
CA ASN A 4 -29.93 -19.46 62.18
C ASN A 4 -28.62 -20.18 61.79
N LYS A 5 -27.53 -19.39 61.59
CA LYS A 5 -26.28 -19.25 62.41
C LYS A 5 -25.10 -18.72 61.54
N LYS A 6 -24.53 -17.52 61.78
CA LYS A 6 -23.43 -17.12 62.70
C LYS A 6 -21.99 -17.61 62.33
N ASN A 7 -21.15 -16.64 61.95
CA ASN A 7 -19.71 -16.35 62.22
C ASN A 7 -18.68 -17.50 62.46
N TRP A 8 -17.47 -17.41 61.88
CA TRP A 8 -16.18 -16.92 62.48
C TRP A 8 -14.97 -17.09 61.51
N LYS A 9 -14.14 -16.03 61.38
CA LYS A 9 -12.64 -15.89 61.25
C LYS A 9 -11.78 -17.09 60.76
N LEU A 10 -10.69 -16.99 59.96
CA LEU A 10 -9.53 -16.07 60.03
C LEU A 10 -8.52 -16.30 58.85
N LEU A 11 -7.84 -15.22 58.40
CA LEU A 11 -6.46 -15.08 57.82
C LEU A 11 -6.05 -15.63 56.44
N GLY A 12 -5.50 -14.73 55.59
CA GLY A 12 -4.46 -15.11 54.60
C GLY A 12 -4.25 -14.26 53.34
N CYS A 13 -3.73 -13.03 53.49
CA CYS A 13 -2.80 -12.32 52.59
C CYS A 13 -3.15 -11.88 51.14
N LEU A 14 -2.68 -10.64 50.87
CA LEU A 14 -2.25 -10.01 49.60
C LEU A 14 -3.34 -9.51 48.63
N SER A 15 -3.78 -8.26 48.85
CA SER A 15 -4.28 -7.40 47.78
C SER A 15 -3.43 -6.13 47.70
N VAL A 16 -2.66 -6.03 46.61
CA VAL A 16 -2.04 -4.81 46.11
C VAL A 16 -3.16 -3.93 45.56
N ILE A 17 -3.45 -2.82 46.24
CA ILE A 17 -4.37 -1.80 45.74
C ILE A 17 -3.54 -0.80 44.92
N ASN A 18 -3.66 -0.91 43.60
CA ASN A 18 -3.31 0.16 42.66
C ASN A 18 -4.30 1.31 42.86
N VAL A 19 -3.85 2.46 43.37
CA VAL A 19 -4.61 3.72 43.30
C VAL A 19 -4.17 4.46 42.04
N VAL A 20 -5.12 4.56 41.11
CA VAL A 20 -5.09 5.40 39.91
C VAL A 20 -5.03 6.86 40.35
N ALA A 21 -3.95 7.57 40.00
CA ALA A 21 -3.89 9.03 40.11
C ALA A 21 -4.43 9.64 38.81
N LEU A 22 -5.62 10.22 38.89
CA LEU A 22 -6.26 11.02 37.86
C LEU A 22 -5.39 12.25 37.53
N ALA A 23 -4.99 12.37 36.27
CA ALA A 23 -4.45 13.60 35.71
C ALA A 23 -5.61 14.53 35.35
N ILE A 24 -5.70 15.70 36.00
CA ILE A 24 -6.56 16.81 35.57
C ILE A 24 -5.64 17.83 34.87
N PRO A 25 -5.88 18.22 33.61
CA PRO A 25 -5.11 19.27 32.95
C PRO A 25 -5.58 20.64 33.46
N PHE A 26 -4.68 21.44 34.03
CA PHE A 26 -4.97 22.85 34.32
C PHE A 26 -4.94 23.68 33.04
N THR A 27 -6.10 24.17 32.62
CA THR A 27 -6.23 25.34 31.76
C THR A 27 -6.11 26.58 32.64
N VAL A 28 -5.07 27.41 32.44
CA VAL A 28 -5.04 28.75 33.05
C VAL A 28 -6.02 29.63 32.27
N ILE A 29 -7.17 29.90 32.89
CA ILE A 29 -8.04 31.01 32.51
C ILE A 29 -7.30 32.29 32.87
N SER A 30 -6.99 33.13 31.88
CA SER A 30 -6.55 34.49 32.11
C SER A 30 -7.72 35.31 32.67
N CYS A 31 -7.60 35.79 33.90
CA CYS A 31 -8.36 36.93 34.40
C CYS A 31 -7.36 38.03 34.74
N ASP A 32 -7.23 39.05 33.89
CA ASP A 32 -7.85 40.36 34.16
C ASP A 32 -7.42 41.37 33.06
N ASP A 33 -8.40 41.79 32.25
CA ASP A 33 -8.34 43.00 31.45
C ASP A 33 -8.63 44.17 32.41
N ASN A 34 -7.57 44.83 32.91
CA ASN A 34 -7.51 46.26 33.30
C ASN A 34 -6.46 46.50 34.40
N ALA A 35 -5.22 46.81 34.01
CA ALA A 35 -4.32 47.61 34.85
C ALA A 35 -3.50 48.54 33.96
N LYS A 36 -3.93 49.81 33.95
CA LYS A 36 -3.19 50.93 33.36
C LYS A 36 -1.83 51.11 34.05
N GLU A 37 -0.83 51.43 33.22
CA GLU A 37 0.44 52.09 33.51
C GLU A 37 0.92 52.12 34.97
N LYS A 38 1.99 51.37 35.26
CA LYS A 38 3.07 51.79 36.17
C LYS A 38 4.35 50.97 35.94
N ASN A 39 5.48 51.65 36.14
CA ASN A 39 6.87 51.29 35.85
C ASN A 39 7.30 49.83 36.18
N PRO A 40 8.24 49.23 35.41
CA PRO A 40 8.51 47.79 35.42
C PRO A 40 9.64 47.33 36.37
N GLU A 41 9.77 47.85 37.60
CA GLU A 41 10.88 47.43 38.46
C GLU A 41 10.60 46.98 39.91
N ASP A 42 9.39 47.06 40.50
CA ASP A 42 9.33 46.79 41.96
C ASP A 42 8.09 46.13 42.57
N VAL A 43 7.32 45.33 41.82
CA VAL A 43 6.24 44.52 42.43
C VAL A 43 6.07 43.18 41.70
N GLY A 44 6.82 42.14 42.08
CA GLY A 44 6.68 40.85 41.41
C GLY A 44 7.14 39.57 42.12
N SER A 45 7.94 39.64 43.19
CA SER A 45 8.46 38.42 43.83
C SER A 45 7.62 37.97 45.03
N VAL A 46 7.34 38.85 46.00
CA VAL A 46 6.78 38.43 47.30
C VAL A 46 5.28 38.15 47.27
N ALA A 47 4.49 38.94 46.52
CA ALA A 47 3.03 38.77 46.45
C ALA A 47 2.60 37.47 45.74
N ASN A 48 3.33 37.05 44.70
CA ASN A 48 3.08 35.80 43.98
C ASN A 48 3.48 34.57 44.80
N ILE A 49 4.58 34.64 45.55
CA ILE A 49 5.03 33.55 46.44
C ILE A 49 3.98 33.29 47.53
N ASN A 50 3.43 34.34 48.16
CA ASN A 50 2.40 34.20 49.19
C ASN A 50 1.08 33.63 48.62
N LYS A 51 0.74 33.97 47.38
CA LYS A 51 -0.47 33.47 46.70
C LYS A 51 -0.34 31.99 46.31
N ILE A 52 0.83 31.58 45.82
CA ILE A 52 1.17 30.16 45.51
C ILE A 52 1.22 29.33 46.79
N THR A 53 1.89 29.84 47.84
CA THR A 53 1.98 29.18 49.15
C THR A 53 0.61 28.99 49.78
N LYS A 54 -0.27 29.99 49.69
CA LYS A 54 -1.64 29.91 50.20
C LYS A 54 -2.46 28.84 49.45
N LYS A 55 -2.40 28.85 48.11
CA LYS A 55 -3.16 27.90 47.28
C LYS A 55 -2.69 26.45 47.42
N LEU A 56 -1.38 26.22 47.54
CA LEU A 56 -0.80 24.90 47.86
C LEU A 56 -1.23 24.38 49.24
N ASN A 57 -1.29 25.25 50.25
CA ASN A 57 -1.76 24.87 51.59
C ASN A 57 -3.29 24.66 51.63
N GLU A 58 -4.07 25.35 50.78
CA GLU A 58 -5.53 25.16 50.64
C GLU A 58 -5.88 23.83 49.94
N GLU A 59 -5.09 23.39 48.95
CA GLU A 59 -5.34 22.13 48.21
C GLU A 59 -4.84 20.87 48.94
N ILE A 60 -3.99 21.02 49.96
CA ILE A 60 -3.46 19.91 50.79
C ILE A 60 -4.26 19.76 52.10
N SER A 61 -5.31 20.57 52.32
CA SER A 61 -5.96 20.76 53.62
C SER A 61 -6.73 19.57 54.22
N ASP A 62 -6.58 18.36 53.71
CA ASP A 62 -7.16 17.14 54.31
C ASP A 62 -6.20 16.40 55.25
N LYS A 63 -5.03 16.96 55.56
CA LYS A 63 -4.11 16.42 56.58
C LYS A 63 -3.54 17.54 57.46
N ASP A 64 -4.09 17.68 58.66
CA ASP A 64 -3.76 18.66 59.71
C ASP A 64 -2.29 18.69 60.21
N SER A 65 -1.34 18.05 59.53
CA SER A 65 0.05 17.90 59.98
C SER A 65 1.12 18.54 59.09
N ILE A 66 0.80 19.08 57.91
CA ILE A 66 1.82 19.57 56.95
C ILE A 66 1.67 21.07 56.67
N LYS A 67 2.73 21.86 56.90
CA LYS A 67 2.82 23.26 56.46
C LYS A 67 3.91 23.44 55.40
N ILE A 68 3.55 24.04 54.26
CA ILE A 68 4.50 24.35 53.19
C ILE A 68 4.92 25.82 53.29
N LYS A 69 6.23 26.06 53.34
CA LYS A 69 6.84 27.39 53.15
C LYS A 69 7.61 27.42 51.83
N VAL A 70 7.38 28.48 51.05
CA VAL A 70 8.14 28.76 49.82
C VAL A 70 9.03 29.97 50.08
N LYS A 71 10.34 29.82 49.89
CA LYS A 71 11.31 30.91 49.97
C LYS A 71 11.96 31.08 48.59
N ALA A 72 11.87 32.27 48.01
CA ALA A 72 12.54 32.57 46.76
C ALA A 72 13.58 33.67 46.96
N ASP A 73 14.74 33.48 46.35
CA ASP A 73 15.74 34.51 46.07
C ASP A 73 15.96 34.56 44.56
N LYS A 74 16.63 35.60 44.04
CA LYS A 74 16.99 35.87 42.64
C LYS A 74 17.66 34.69 41.91
N SER A 75 17.99 33.60 42.60
CA SER A 75 18.73 32.44 42.06
C SER A 75 18.05 31.07 42.25
N PHE A 76 17.12 30.88 43.20
CA PHE A 76 16.50 29.57 43.52
C PHE A 76 15.10 29.72 44.14
N VAL A 77 14.26 28.69 43.99
CA VAL A 77 13.00 28.52 44.74
C VAL A 77 13.14 27.29 45.62
N ASP A 78 13.14 27.50 46.94
CA ASP A 78 13.16 26.43 47.93
C ASP A 78 11.75 26.15 48.42
N VAL A 79 11.29 24.91 48.30
CA VAL A 79 10.05 24.42 48.91
C VAL A 79 10.43 23.61 50.14
N ILE A 80 10.02 24.08 51.32
CA ILE A 80 10.32 23.46 52.61
C ILE A 80 9.03 22.89 53.19
N ILE A 81 9.07 21.59 53.53
CA ILE A 81 7.99 20.86 54.21
C ILE A 81 8.40 20.70 55.68
N GLU A 82 7.69 21.36 56.60
CA GLU A 82 7.97 21.31 58.04
C GLU A 82 6.87 20.51 58.77
N GLU A 83 7.24 19.50 59.58
CA GLU A 83 6.40 18.96 60.66
C GLU A 83 6.83 19.55 62.01
N LYS A 84 5.86 19.76 62.92
CA LYS A 84 6.10 20.32 64.26
C LYS A 84 6.84 19.31 65.16
N ASN A 85 8.17 19.37 65.16
CA ASN A 85 9.07 19.30 66.32
C ASN A 85 10.51 19.10 65.82
N ALA A 86 11.35 20.10 66.02
CA ALA A 86 12.68 20.23 65.43
C ALA A 86 13.78 19.62 66.30
N PHE A 87 14.78 18.99 65.67
CA PHE A 87 16.21 19.15 66.01
C PHE A 87 17.10 18.78 64.79
N ASP A 88 18.20 19.52 64.68
CA ASP A 88 19.17 19.64 63.59
C ASP A 88 20.02 18.37 63.33
N ILE A 89 20.35 18.06 62.06
CA ILE A 89 21.57 17.33 61.61
C ILE A 89 21.77 17.60 60.10
N GLN A 90 22.86 18.31 59.77
CA GLN A 90 23.52 18.27 58.46
C GLN A 90 24.13 16.87 58.22
N HIS A 91 24.00 16.32 57.00
CA HIS A 91 24.59 15.08 56.43
C HIS A 91 23.67 13.84 56.29
N ASN A 92 23.27 13.60 55.03
CA ASN A 92 23.01 12.30 54.34
C ASN A 92 21.66 12.27 53.59
N LEU A 93 21.65 12.82 52.36
CA LEU A 93 20.93 12.14 51.28
C LEU A 93 21.82 10.96 50.86
N ASP A 94 21.31 9.73 50.99
CA ASP A 94 22.04 8.53 50.57
C ASP A 94 22.44 8.64 49.08
N LYS A 95 23.63 8.13 48.75
CA LYS A 95 24.21 8.08 47.39
C LYS A 95 23.34 7.33 46.36
N ASP A 96 22.24 6.71 46.77
CA ASP A 96 21.42 5.77 46.00
C ASP A 96 20.04 6.30 45.58
N THR A 97 19.74 7.60 45.77
CA THR A 97 18.47 8.19 45.31
C THR A 97 18.56 8.57 43.82
N GLU A 98 17.89 7.81 42.95
CA GLU A 98 17.84 8.09 41.50
C GLU A 98 16.69 9.06 41.16
N VAL A 99 17.01 10.26 40.66
CA VAL A 99 16.03 11.24 40.16
C VAL A 99 15.86 11.07 38.66
N LYS A 100 14.66 10.70 38.21
CA LYS A 100 14.29 10.60 36.78
C LYS A 100 13.41 11.79 36.38
N ILE A 101 13.77 12.42 35.26
CA ILE A 101 13.02 13.55 34.68
C ILE A 101 12.14 12.98 33.57
N GLU A 102 10.85 12.75 33.82
CA GLU A 102 9.96 12.11 32.82
C GLU A 102 9.47 13.11 31.75
N GLU A 103 9.40 14.40 32.09
CA GLU A 103 8.88 15.45 31.20
C GLU A 103 9.64 16.76 31.38
N ILE A 104 9.92 17.46 30.27
CA ILE A 104 10.44 18.83 30.28
C ILE A 104 9.56 19.74 29.42
N PHE A 105 9.08 20.83 30.03
CA PHE A 105 8.41 21.94 29.38
C PHE A 105 9.38 23.12 29.29
N ALA A 106 10.05 23.34 28.15
CA ALA A 106 10.82 24.56 27.99
C ALA A 106 9.90 25.65 27.41
N SER A 107 9.34 26.49 28.28
CA SER A 107 8.63 27.71 27.88
C SER A 107 9.53 28.93 28.10
N ASP A 108 9.49 29.89 27.17
CA ASP A 108 10.20 31.17 27.28
C ASP A 108 9.54 32.15 28.28
N LEU A 109 8.64 31.67 29.15
CA LEU A 109 7.88 32.50 30.08
C LEU A 109 7.84 31.87 31.48
N ASN A 110 8.92 32.04 32.25
CA ASN A 110 9.04 32.10 33.72
C ASN A 110 8.12 31.23 34.63
N ASN A 111 7.43 30.20 34.15
CA ASN A 111 6.53 29.35 34.91
C ASN A 111 6.86 27.89 34.64
N ILE A 112 7.15 27.16 35.72
CA ILE A 112 7.66 25.80 35.72
C ILE A 112 6.56 24.86 36.24
N THR A 113 6.31 23.77 35.52
CA THR A 113 5.83 22.51 36.12
C THR A 113 6.85 21.43 35.75
N VAL A 114 7.69 21.01 36.69
CA VAL A 114 8.48 19.78 36.54
C VAL A 114 7.78 18.70 37.34
N VAL A 115 7.37 17.62 36.67
CA VAL A 115 6.84 16.44 37.35
C VAL A 115 8.01 15.48 37.59
N TYR A 116 8.48 15.41 38.83
CA TYR A 116 9.42 14.36 39.26
C TYR A 116 8.64 13.18 39.83
N LYS A 117 9.07 11.97 39.54
CA LYS A 117 8.60 10.76 40.22
C LYS A 117 9.73 10.21 41.07
N LEU A 118 9.60 10.31 42.39
CA LEU A 118 10.55 9.73 43.34
C LEU A 118 10.29 8.23 43.46
N PHE A 119 11.28 7.41 43.12
CA PHE A 119 11.22 5.96 43.35
C PHE A 119 11.94 5.63 44.65
N ASN A 120 11.21 5.09 45.64
CA ASN A 120 11.81 4.50 46.83
C ASN A 120 11.78 2.97 46.69
N LYS A 121 12.85 2.26 47.03
CA LYS A 121 12.89 0.78 46.98
C LYS A 121 11.75 0.20 47.86
N PRO A 122 11.10 -0.91 47.45
CA PRO A 122 10.11 -1.55 48.29
C PRO A 122 10.80 -2.20 49.48
N ASN A 123 10.25 -1.98 50.68
CA ASN A 123 10.61 -2.63 51.96
C ASN A 123 11.68 -1.97 52.85
N LYS A 124 11.48 -0.71 53.24
CA LYS A 124 11.80 -0.24 54.59
C LYS A 124 11.06 1.07 54.90
N ILE A 125 10.14 1.03 55.86
CA ILE A 125 9.58 2.24 56.48
C ILE A 125 10.59 2.66 57.54
N TYR A 126 11.30 3.76 57.30
CA TYR A 126 11.93 4.52 58.38
C TYR A 126 11.08 5.75 58.62
N SER A 127 10.43 5.81 59.78
CA SER A 127 9.90 7.05 60.31
C SER A 127 11.09 7.91 60.72
N ASN A 128 11.61 8.75 59.83
CA ASN A 128 12.51 9.82 60.24
C ASN A 128 12.16 11.11 59.49
N SER A 129 11.78 12.09 60.30
CA SER A 129 11.59 13.50 60.04
C SER A 129 12.72 14.09 59.20
N ASN A 130 12.41 14.52 57.98
CA ASN A 130 13.33 15.29 57.13
C ASN A 130 12.53 16.32 56.32
N SER A 131 12.93 17.58 56.39
CA SER A 131 12.53 18.59 55.40
C SER A 131 13.21 18.24 54.08
N VAL A 132 12.44 17.86 53.07
CA VAL A 132 12.97 17.66 51.71
C VAL A 132 13.13 19.04 51.07
N LEU A 133 14.37 19.51 50.98
CA LEU A 133 14.73 20.68 50.18
C LEU A 133 14.62 20.28 48.71
N LEU A 134 13.45 20.55 48.10
CA LEU A 134 13.30 20.47 46.65
C LEU A 134 14.02 21.67 46.04
N LYS A 135 15.32 21.51 45.78
CA LYS A 135 16.06 22.46 44.97
C LYS A 135 15.56 22.32 43.53
N ILE A 136 14.61 23.17 43.14
CA ILE A 136 14.14 23.21 41.76
C ILE A 136 15.30 23.78 40.94
N GLU A 137 16.07 22.90 40.28
CA GLU A 137 17.04 23.33 39.29
C GLU A 137 16.32 24.22 38.27
N LYS A 138 16.89 25.40 38.02
CA LYS A 138 16.43 26.30 36.95
C LYS A 138 16.27 25.48 35.68
N MET A 139 15.09 25.54 35.06
CA MET A 139 14.82 24.73 33.87
C MET A 139 15.92 24.96 32.82
N PRO A 140 16.41 23.88 32.20
CA PRO A 140 17.41 23.99 31.16
C PRO A 140 16.80 24.78 30.00
N LYS A 141 17.49 25.85 29.57
CA LYS A 141 17.15 26.54 28.33
C LYS A 141 17.27 25.55 27.17
N THR A 142 16.68 25.85 26.02
CA THR A 142 16.86 25.05 24.80
C THR A 142 18.35 24.86 24.47
N SER A 143 19.17 25.90 24.68
CA SER A 143 20.63 25.83 24.53
C SER A 143 21.33 24.90 25.52
N ASP A 144 20.72 24.58 26.66
CA ASP A 144 21.27 23.65 27.65
C ASP A 144 21.01 22.20 27.22
N LEU A 145 19.85 21.93 26.64
CA LEU A 145 19.43 20.62 26.12
C LEU A 145 20.10 20.25 24.79
N PHE A 146 20.29 21.25 23.92
CA PHE A 146 20.70 21.04 22.53
C PHE A 146 21.99 21.79 22.19
N GLU A 147 22.72 21.26 21.21
CA GLU A 147 23.65 22.07 20.43
C GLU A 147 22.82 22.85 19.40
N VAL A 148 22.75 24.17 19.58
CA VAL A 148 21.96 25.07 18.71
C VAL A 148 22.90 25.95 17.91
N LYS A 149 22.66 26.05 16.59
CA LYS A 149 23.39 26.97 15.70
C LYS A 149 22.39 27.68 14.79
N ASN A 150 22.32 29.02 14.85
CA ASN A 150 21.45 29.83 14.00
C ASN A 150 19.98 29.35 13.99
N GLY A 151 19.37 29.16 15.17
CA GLY A 151 17.98 28.71 15.31
C GLY A 151 17.72 27.25 14.91
N LYS A 152 18.77 26.45 14.76
CA LYS A 152 18.71 25.04 14.36
C LYS A 152 19.21 24.12 15.47
N ILE A 153 18.41 23.13 15.85
CA ILE A 153 18.83 22.04 16.74
C ILE A 153 19.74 21.11 15.93
N MET A 154 21.03 21.14 16.23
CA MET A 154 22.04 20.33 15.56
C MET A 154 22.13 18.93 16.16
N LYS A 155 22.01 18.83 17.49
CA LYS A 155 22.20 17.57 18.22
C LYS A 155 21.55 17.63 19.60
N PHE A 156 20.99 16.50 20.04
CA PHE A 156 20.62 16.29 21.44
C PHE A 156 21.84 15.96 22.29
N LYS A 157 22.15 16.79 23.28
CA LYS A 157 23.33 16.59 24.14
C LYS A 157 23.19 15.30 24.95
N SER A 158 24.25 14.47 24.92
CA SER A 158 24.28 13.14 25.53
C SER A 158 23.95 13.13 27.03
N LYS A 159 24.31 14.19 27.77
CA LYS A 159 23.99 14.35 29.21
C LYS A 159 22.49 14.24 29.50
N PHE A 160 21.63 14.63 28.56
CA PHE A 160 20.18 14.69 28.70
C PHE A 160 19.43 13.66 27.85
N LYS A 161 20.04 13.19 26.75
CA LYS A 161 19.43 12.27 25.78
C LYS A 161 18.78 11.04 26.43
N ASP A 162 19.48 10.38 27.35
CA ASP A 162 18.98 9.15 27.98
C ASP A 162 18.00 9.39 29.14
N LYS A 163 17.73 10.66 29.47
CA LYS A 163 16.91 11.06 30.63
C LYS A 163 15.54 11.59 30.25
N ILE A 164 15.34 12.05 29.02
CA ILE A 164 14.13 12.75 28.60
C ILE A 164 13.36 11.90 27.60
N SER A 165 12.11 11.58 27.92
CA SER A 165 11.19 10.90 27.01
C SER A 165 10.22 11.86 26.32
N ASN A 166 9.80 12.93 27.00
CA ASN A 166 8.83 13.88 26.48
C ASN A 166 9.46 15.24 26.27
N LEU A 167 9.35 15.76 25.05
CA LEU A 167 9.97 17.00 24.64
C LEU A 167 8.92 17.98 24.13
N LYS A 168 8.66 19.05 24.89
CA LYS A 168 7.87 20.19 24.45
C LYS A 168 8.71 21.46 24.48
N ILE A 169 8.99 22.04 23.31
CA ILE A 169 9.83 23.24 23.16
C ILE A 169 9.02 24.38 22.53
N GLU A 170 8.77 25.44 23.29
CA GLU A 170 8.04 26.64 22.84
C GLU A 170 9.00 27.82 22.53
N ASP A 171 10.28 27.54 22.35
CA ASP A 171 11.32 28.52 22.02
C ASP A 171 11.16 29.02 20.59
N LYS A 172 10.77 30.30 20.46
CA LYS A 172 10.51 30.96 19.16
C LYS A 172 11.77 31.18 18.33
N SER A 173 12.95 31.11 18.94
CA SER A 173 14.22 31.27 18.24
C SER A 173 14.61 30.00 17.46
N ILE A 174 13.98 28.87 17.76
CA ILE A 174 14.23 27.60 17.08
C ILE A 174 13.21 27.37 15.97
N HIS A 175 13.71 27.23 14.75
CA HIS A 175 12.89 27.04 13.55
C HIS A 175 13.28 25.80 12.72
N THR A 176 14.37 25.11 13.04
CA THR A 176 14.84 23.97 12.23
C THR A 176 15.39 22.82 13.08
N ILE A 177 15.08 21.60 12.66
CA ILE A 177 15.70 20.38 13.18
C ILE A 177 16.69 19.87 12.14
N ALA A 178 17.96 19.77 12.53
CA ALA A 178 19.04 19.39 11.63
C ALA A 178 19.00 17.93 11.21
N THR A 179 19.72 17.65 10.13
CA THR A 179 20.04 16.30 9.71
C THR A 179 20.58 15.49 10.90
N ARG A 180 19.94 14.34 11.17
CA ARG A 180 20.30 13.40 12.25
C ARG A 180 20.27 13.95 13.68
N ALA A 181 19.62 15.09 13.95
CA ALA A 181 19.64 15.73 15.26
C ALA A 181 19.18 14.82 16.43
N PHE A 182 18.20 13.97 16.15
CA PHE A 182 17.59 12.98 17.04
C PHE A 182 17.62 11.57 16.45
N GLN A 183 18.55 11.27 15.53
CA GLN A 183 18.66 9.93 14.95
C GLN A 183 18.98 8.90 16.05
N SER A 184 18.31 7.75 15.99
CA SER A 184 18.48 6.63 16.91
C SER A 184 18.32 7.07 18.36
N ASP A 185 17.31 7.91 18.63
CA ASP A 185 16.95 8.22 20.00
C ASP A 185 16.26 7.00 20.66
N SER A 186 16.76 6.60 21.83
CA SER A 186 16.33 5.38 22.52
C SER A 186 15.28 5.66 23.60
N LYS A 187 14.92 6.93 23.85
CA LYS A 187 14.07 7.34 24.97
C LYS A 187 12.92 8.25 24.58
N LEU A 188 13.10 9.12 23.58
CA LEU A 188 12.07 10.05 23.14
C LEU A 188 10.82 9.30 22.70
N THR A 189 9.71 9.60 23.36
CA THR A 189 8.36 9.10 23.08
C THR A 189 7.51 10.17 22.42
N ASN A 190 7.54 11.41 22.92
CA ASN A 190 6.65 12.47 22.43
C ASN A 190 7.45 13.74 22.14
N VAL A 191 7.22 14.34 20.97
CA VAL A 191 7.87 15.59 20.55
C VAL A 191 6.84 16.61 20.08
N GLU A 192 6.81 17.78 20.71
CA GLU A 192 5.98 18.93 20.34
C GLU A 192 6.84 20.19 20.23
N MET A 193 6.90 20.79 19.04
CA MET A 193 7.65 22.02 18.81
C MET A 193 6.91 22.94 17.82
N PRO A 194 6.03 23.85 18.30
CA PRO A 194 5.13 24.63 17.43
C PRO A 194 5.85 25.57 16.46
N TYR A 195 7.06 26.05 16.77
CA TYR A 195 7.77 27.05 15.96
C TYR A 195 8.72 26.45 14.91
N ILE A 196 8.86 25.12 14.84
CA ILE A 196 9.66 24.48 13.79
C ILE A 196 8.98 24.65 12.44
N THR A 197 9.73 25.15 11.46
CA THR A 197 9.28 25.34 10.07
C THR A 197 9.91 24.33 9.11
N LYS A 198 11.04 23.71 9.49
CA LYS A 198 11.78 22.76 8.65
C LYS A 198 12.34 21.57 9.44
N ILE A 199 12.12 20.36 8.93
CA ILE A 199 12.74 19.12 9.42
C ILE A 199 13.65 18.59 8.31
N GLU A 200 14.94 18.43 8.61
CA GLU A 200 15.92 17.92 7.64
C GLU A 200 16.06 16.40 7.69
N ASP A 201 16.90 15.88 6.79
CA ASP A 201 16.97 14.45 6.50
C ASP A 201 17.43 13.63 7.71
N TYR A 202 16.87 12.43 7.92
CA TYR A 202 17.17 11.54 9.04
C TYR A 202 16.96 12.16 10.44
N ALA A 203 16.30 13.32 10.58
CA ALA A 203 16.20 14.06 11.84
C ALA A 203 15.81 13.21 13.05
N PHE A 204 14.87 12.28 12.89
CA PHE A 204 14.35 11.36 13.90
C PHE A 204 14.39 9.89 13.45
N ALA A 205 15.23 9.53 12.48
CA ALA A 205 15.26 8.16 11.94
C ALA A 205 15.62 7.15 13.03
N VAL A 206 14.95 6.00 13.05
CA VAL A 206 15.22 4.85 13.93
C VAL A 206 15.10 5.19 15.43
N SER A 207 14.28 6.16 15.78
CA SER A 207 13.94 6.53 17.16
C SER A 207 12.93 5.56 17.75
N SER A 208 13.46 4.45 18.28
CA SER A 208 12.72 3.23 18.65
C SER A 208 11.55 3.39 19.65
N GLN A 209 11.49 4.49 20.39
CA GLN A 209 10.43 4.76 21.37
C GLN A 209 9.44 5.85 20.93
N LEU A 210 9.68 6.52 19.80
CA LEU A 210 8.88 7.66 19.38
C LEU A 210 7.46 7.22 19.03
N THR A 211 6.48 7.75 19.75
CA THR A 211 5.04 7.47 19.60
C THR A 211 4.27 8.64 19.02
N LYS A 212 4.68 9.88 19.29
CA LYS A 212 3.96 11.09 18.88
C LYS A 212 4.90 12.20 18.40
N ILE A 213 4.50 12.85 17.32
CA ILE A 213 5.08 14.11 16.88
C ILE A 213 4.01 15.17 16.60
N LYS A 214 4.32 16.42 16.94
CA LYS A 214 3.50 17.59 16.64
C LYS A 214 4.37 18.79 16.25
N PHE A 215 4.20 19.26 15.01
CA PHE A 215 4.87 20.45 14.51
C PHE A 215 3.90 21.32 13.70
N ASP A 216 3.51 22.46 14.26
CA ASP A 216 2.39 23.26 13.73
C ASP A 216 2.74 24.04 12.45
N ASN A 217 4.03 24.33 12.24
CA ASN A 217 4.50 25.22 11.17
C ASN A 217 5.41 24.56 10.12
N VAL A 218 5.61 23.23 10.19
CA VAL A 218 6.44 22.52 9.22
C VAL A 218 5.75 22.48 7.85
N THR A 219 6.45 22.95 6.83
CA THR A 219 5.97 22.93 5.42
C THR A 219 6.57 21.79 4.61
N SER A 220 7.74 21.26 5.01
CA SER A 220 8.38 20.14 4.34
C SER A 220 9.08 19.21 5.33
N VAL A 221 8.93 17.91 5.09
CA VAL A 221 9.55 16.82 5.86
C VAL A 221 10.71 16.23 5.06
N GLY A 222 11.90 16.21 5.66
CA GLY A 222 13.15 15.73 5.04
C GLY A 222 13.17 14.25 4.69
N GLU A 223 14.16 13.83 3.90
CA GLU A 223 14.34 12.44 3.49
C GLU A 223 14.65 11.55 4.69
N HIS A 224 14.04 10.37 4.76
CA HIS A 224 14.22 9.42 5.87
C HIS A 224 13.96 10.01 7.28
N SER A 225 13.32 11.18 7.41
CA SER A 225 13.35 11.93 8.67
C SER A 225 12.70 11.21 9.83
N PHE A 226 11.73 10.32 9.59
CA PHE A 226 11.08 9.47 10.57
C PHE A 226 11.16 7.98 10.20
N GLU A 227 12.08 7.58 9.30
CA GLU A 227 12.21 6.19 8.86
C GLU A 227 12.40 5.23 10.06
N GLU A 228 11.77 4.06 10.00
CA GLU A 228 11.86 2.96 10.97
C GLU A 228 11.45 3.34 12.40
N ASN A 229 10.62 4.37 12.55
CA ASN A 229 9.97 4.69 13.83
C ASN A 229 8.76 3.78 14.07
N LYS A 230 9.05 2.50 14.35
CA LYS A 230 8.05 1.43 14.42
C LYS A 230 6.93 1.66 15.45
N LYS A 231 7.13 2.51 16.47
CA LYS A 231 6.14 2.84 17.51
C LYS A 231 5.35 4.13 17.24
N LEU A 232 5.66 4.86 16.17
CA LEU A 232 5.03 6.14 15.86
C LEU A 232 3.56 5.89 15.50
N THR A 233 2.64 6.47 16.26
CA THR A 233 1.19 6.30 16.07
C THR A 233 0.49 7.62 15.77
N GLU A 234 0.99 8.75 16.27
CA GLU A 234 0.36 10.05 16.13
C GLU A 234 1.30 11.06 15.45
N VAL A 235 0.88 11.57 14.29
CA VAL A 235 1.61 12.55 13.48
C VAL A 235 0.72 13.76 13.23
N ILE A 236 1.08 14.92 13.79
CA ILE A 236 0.34 16.17 13.61
C ILE A 236 1.22 17.19 12.86
N LEU A 237 0.92 17.38 11.57
CA LEU A 237 1.66 18.26 10.65
C LEU A 237 0.68 19.06 9.75
N PRO A 238 -0.08 20.04 10.29
CA PRO A 238 -1.21 20.65 9.59
C PRO A 238 -0.83 21.46 8.34
N LYS A 239 0.40 21.97 8.26
CA LYS A 239 0.89 22.84 7.18
C LYS A 239 1.84 22.16 6.20
N VAL A 240 2.06 20.85 6.32
CA VAL A 240 3.00 20.15 5.44
C VAL A 240 2.48 20.14 4.01
N GLU A 241 3.31 20.59 3.07
CA GLU A 241 3.02 20.60 1.64
C GLU A 241 3.79 19.51 0.88
N VAL A 242 4.96 19.10 1.39
CA VAL A 242 5.84 18.13 0.75
C VAL A 242 6.43 17.17 1.77
N ILE A 243 6.25 15.87 1.52
CA ILE A 243 6.92 14.79 2.26
C ILE A 243 7.93 14.16 1.30
N LYS A 244 9.22 14.21 1.65
CA LYS A 244 10.30 13.68 0.81
C LYS A 244 10.45 12.16 0.92
N SER A 245 11.41 11.63 0.17
CA SER A 245 11.66 10.20 0.05
C SER A 245 11.87 9.52 1.40
N ASP A 246 11.24 8.36 1.57
CA ASP A 246 11.35 7.47 2.74
C ASP A 246 11.05 8.12 4.10
N ALA A 247 10.47 9.32 4.12
CA ALA A 247 10.30 10.12 5.34
C ALA A 247 9.58 9.38 6.47
N PHE A 248 8.61 8.52 6.16
CA PHE A 248 7.87 7.67 7.10
C PHE A 248 7.92 6.19 6.69
N ARG A 249 9.00 5.76 6.02
CA ARG A 249 9.20 4.36 5.66
C ARG A 249 9.32 3.49 6.91
N GLY A 250 8.59 2.37 6.97
CA GLY A 250 8.67 1.42 8.09
C GLY A 250 8.14 1.95 9.43
N CYS A 251 7.29 2.97 9.44
CA CYS A 251 6.58 3.43 10.64
C CYS A 251 5.37 2.52 10.93
N GLU A 252 5.65 1.26 11.25
CA GLU A 252 4.68 0.15 11.20
C GLU A 252 3.41 0.33 12.07
N SER A 253 3.43 1.18 13.11
CA SER A 253 2.27 1.46 13.98
C SER A 253 1.38 2.63 13.53
N LEU A 254 1.68 3.32 12.42
CA LEU A 254 0.83 4.39 11.90
C LEU A 254 -0.49 3.81 11.39
N LYS A 255 -1.62 4.37 11.85
CA LYS A 255 -2.96 3.88 11.49
C LYS A 255 -3.76 4.83 10.61
N ASN A 256 -3.82 6.10 11.02
CA ASN A 256 -4.64 7.10 10.34
C ASN A 256 -3.81 8.36 10.16
N LEU A 257 -3.70 8.84 8.93
CA LEU A 257 -2.96 10.05 8.60
C LEU A 257 -3.85 11.03 7.84
N GLU A 258 -3.83 12.29 8.27
CA GLU A 258 -4.52 13.37 7.59
C GLU A 258 -3.56 14.56 7.38
N PHE A 259 -3.45 14.99 6.13
CA PHE A 259 -2.63 16.13 5.73
C PHE A 259 -3.44 17.12 4.89
N ALA A 260 -3.91 18.20 5.51
CA ALA A 260 -4.79 19.19 4.89
C ALA A 260 -4.14 20.00 3.75
N SER A 261 -2.81 20.08 3.74
CA SER A 261 -2.04 20.94 2.82
C SER A 261 -1.10 20.17 1.89
N LEU A 262 -1.03 18.84 2.01
CA LEU A 262 -0.05 18.01 1.30
C LEU A 262 -0.31 17.99 -0.20
N LYS A 263 0.72 18.34 -0.97
CA LYS A 263 0.68 18.41 -2.44
C LYS A 263 1.50 17.29 -3.09
N LYS A 264 2.60 16.84 -2.47
CA LYS A 264 3.52 15.86 -3.05
C LYS A 264 4.06 14.86 -2.03
N ILE A 265 4.14 13.60 -2.46
CA ILE A 265 4.75 12.50 -1.71
C ILE A 265 5.95 11.96 -2.50
N GLY A 266 7.11 11.88 -1.84
CA GLY A 266 8.36 11.37 -2.39
C GLY A 266 8.45 9.85 -2.48
N PHE A 267 9.56 9.37 -3.06
CA PHE A 267 9.83 7.95 -3.28
C PHE A 267 9.73 7.17 -1.96
N GLY A 268 8.98 6.08 -1.90
CA GLY A 268 8.94 5.20 -0.71
C GLY A 268 8.47 5.87 0.59
N ALA A 269 7.93 7.10 0.54
CA ALA A 269 7.73 7.93 1.73
C ALA A 269 6.87 7.30 2.83
N PHE A 270 5.93 6.43 2.46
CA PHE A 270 5.10 5.65 3.36
C PHE A 270 5.22 4.14 3.13
N ALA A 271 6.31 3.67 2.50
CA ALA A 271 6.55 2.26 2.27
C ALA A 271 6.56 1.46 3.59
N TYR A 272 6.02 0.25 3.56
CA TYR A 272 6.00 -0.68 4.69
C TYR A 272 5.26 -0.19 5.94
N ASN A 273 4.30 0.73 5.81
CA ASN A 273 3.40 1.11 6.91
C ASN A 273 2.27 0.10 7.04
N ARG A 274 2.57 -1.05 7.64
CA ARG A 274 1.71 -2.25 7.64
C ARG A 274 0.39 -2.07 8.39
N GLU A 275 0.33 -1.22 9.42
CA GLU A 275 -0.91 -0.91 10.13
C GLU A 275 -1.68 0.29 9.58
N LEU A 276 -1.22 0.93 8.49
CA LEU A 276 -1.89 2.10 7.93
C LEU A 276 -3.23 1.70 7.32
N ILE A 277 -4.31 2.22 7.89
CA ILE A 277 -5.69 1.93 7.48
C ILE A 277 -6.23 3.05 6.59
N SER A 278 -6.01 4.31 6.99
CA SER A 278 -6.54 5.48 6.27
C SER A 278 -5.49 6.56 6.03
N PHE A 279 -5.58 7.20 4.87
CA PHE A 279 -4.73 8.31 4.46
C PHE A 279 -5.56 9.35 3.72
N LYS A 280 -5.58 10.58 4.22
CA LYS A 280 -6.37 11.70 3.67
C LYS A 280 -5.46 12.87 3.28
N ALA A 281 -5.50 13.25 2.01
CA ALA A 281 -4.75 14.40 1.47
C ALA A 281 -5.44 14.96 0.22
N ASP A 282 -6.46 15.80 0.40
CA ASP A 282 -7.34 16.24 -0.71
C ASP A 282 -6.63 17.11 -1.77
N LYS A 283 -5.52 17.76 -1.39
CA LYS A 283 -4.71 18.62 -2.27
C LYS A 283 -3.54 17.90 -2.94
N LEU A 284 -3.40 16.59 -2.72
CA LEU A 284 -2.30 15.78 -3.26
C LEU A 284 -2.41 15.71 -4.79
N THR A 285 -1.36 16.14 -5.49
CA THR A 285 -1.32 16.12 -6.97
C THR A 285 -0.45 15.00 -7.52
N ASP A 286 0.56 14.55 -6.76
CA ASP A 286 1.56 13.59 -7.23
C ASP A 286 1.96 12.60 -6.13
N ILE A 287 1.92 11.31 -6.48
CA ILE A 287 2.43 10.21 -5.67
C ILE A 287 3.62 9.59 -6.41
N ALA A 288 4.80 9.62 -5.80
CA ALA A 288 6.00 9.04 -6.40
C ALA A 288 6.04 7.50 -6.32
N THR A 289 7.05 6.93 -6.97
CA THR A 289 7.34 5.50 -6.97
C THR A 289 7.40 4.92 -5.55
N GLU A 290 6.83 3.74 -5.35
CA GLU A 290 6.86 2.97 -4.09
C GLU A 290 6.25 3.65 -2.86
N ALA A 291 5.59 4.81 -3.02
CA ALA A 291 5.15 5.65 -1.91
C ALA A 291 4.32 4.92 -0.84
N PHE A 292 3.48 3.95 -1.21
CA PHE A 292 2.68 3.12 -0.31
C PHE A 292 2.85 1.62 -0.60
N ILE A 293 4.06 1.19 -0.97
CA ILE A 293 4.32 -0.24 -1.17
C ILE A 293 4.17 -1.02 0.15
N TYR A 294 3.49 -2.17 0.11
CA TYR A 294 3.26 -3.05 1.26
C TYR A 294 2.58 -2.40 2.48
N CYS A 295 1.67 -1.46 2.26
CA CYS A 295 0.73 -0.93 3.26
C CYS A 295 -0.47 -1.89 3.42
N ALA A 296 -0.23 -3.04 4.03
CA ALA A 296 -1.14 -4.20 3.98
C ALA A 296 -2.58 -3.97 4.48
N ASN A 297 -2.80 -2.99 5.36
CA ASN A 297 -4.11 -2.67 5.93
C ASN A 297 -4.79 -1.46 5.29
N LEU A 298 -4.21 -0.87 4.24
CA LEU A 298 -4.76 0.33 3.60
C LEU A 298 -6.09 -0.02 2.91
N GLN A 299 -7.18 0.69 3.25
CA GLN A 299 -8.52 0.27 2.84
C GLN A 299 -9.10 1.09 1.70
N SER A 300 -9.49 2.34 1.94
CA SER A 300 -10.19 3.17 0.96
C SER A 300 -9.49 4.50 0.83
N LEU A 301 -9.18 4.89 -0.40
CA LEU A 301 -8.43 6.10 -0.70
C LEU A 301 -9.19 7.02 -1.64
N LYS A 302 -9.16 8.31 -1.33
CA LYS A 302 -9.78 9.36 -2.13
C LYS A 302 -8.82 10.53 -2.29
N PHE A 303 -8.48 10.83 -3.54
CA PHE A 303 -7.59 11.92 -3.91
C PHE A 303 -8.19 12.76 -5.03
N PRO A 304 -9.04 13.76 -4.71
CA PRO A 304 -9.77 14.53 -5.72
C PRO A 304 -8.87 15.36 -6.64
N SER A 305 -7.65 15.70 -6.20
CA SER A 305 -6.69 16.53 -6.96
C SER A 305 -5.55 15.75 -7.63
N LEU A 306 -5.51 14.41 -7.47
CA LEU A 306 -4.38 13.59 -7.90
C LEU A 306 -4.29 13.49 -9.42
N LYS A 307 -3.08 13.70 -9.95
CA LYS A 307 -2.79 13.68 -11.39
C LYS A 307 -1.91 12.50 -11.80
N ASN A 308 -0.93 12.14 -10.96
CA ASN A 308 0.07 11.12 -11.32
C ASN A 308 0.30 10.13 -10.18
N ILE A 309 0.36 8.84 -10.54
CA ILE A 309 0.79 7.74 -9.67
C ILE A 309 2.08 7.15 -10.25
N GLY A 310 3.12 7.06 -9.42
CA GLY A 310 4.41 6.46 -9.76
C GLY A 310 4.36 4.93 -9.89
N ASN A 311 5.52 4.35 -10.19
CA ASN A 311 5.65 2.90 -10.30
C ASN A 311 5.52 2.25 -8.92
N GLU A 312 4.87 1.10 -8.82
CA GLU A 312 4.79 0.30 -7.59
C GLU A 312 4.19 1.07 -6.38
N SER A 313 3.55 2.23 -6.60
CA SER A 313 3.12 3.12 -5.52
C SER A 313 2.12 2.48 -4.57
N PHE A 314 1.27 1.57 -5.03
CA PHE A 314 0.35 0.79 -4.19
C PHE A 314 0.61 -0.72 -4.30
N PHE A 315 1.80 -1.14 -4.75
CA PHE A 315 2.11 -2.55 -4.90
C PHE A 315 1.98 -3.30 -3.56
N GLY A 316 1.25 -4.43 -3.60
CA GLY A 316 1.09 -5.29 -2.44
C GLY A 316 0.22 -4.71 -1.33
N ASN A 317 -0.88 -4.02 -1.69
CA ASN A 317 -1.89 -3.53 -0.75
C ASN A 317 -3.17 -4.40 -0.79
N PRO A 318 -3.14 -5.62 -0.22
CA PRO A 318 -4.22 -6.59 -0.36
C PRO A 318 -5.55 -6.14 0.25
N SER A 319 -5.56 -5.22 1.20
CA SER A 319 -6.79 -4.69 1.83
C SER A 319 -7.43 -3.52 1.08
N LEU A 320 -6.80 -3.00 0.01
CA LEU A 320 -7.29 -1.83 -0.72
C LEU A 320 -8.57 -2.20 -1.46
N GLU A 321 -9.71 -1.65 -1.06
CA GLU A 321 -11.02 -1.95 -1.64
C GLU A 321 -11.47 -0.94 -2.68
N THR A 322 -11.20 0.34 -2.43
CA THR A 322 -11.64 1.46 -3.29
C THR A 322 -10.54 2.50 -3.47
N PHE A 323 -10.45 3.03 -4.69
CA PHE A 323 -9.53 4.10 -5.04
C PHE A 323 -10.21 5.12 -5.95
N GLU A 324 -10.43 6.33 -5.45
CA GLU A 324 -11.09 7.42 -6.15
C GLU A 324 -10.12 8.56 -6.48
N ALA A 325 -9.83 8.75 -7.77
CA ALA A 325 -9.00 9.86 -8.27
C ALA A 325 -9.53 10.38 -9.63
N PRO A 326 -10.55 11.26 -9.64
CA PRO A 326 -11.26 11.65 -10.87
C PRO A 326 -10.41 12.47 -11.85
N LEU A 327 -9.36 13.14 -11.37
CA LEU A 327 -8.46 13.95 -12.19
C LEU A 327 -7.17 13.23 -12.61
N LEU A 328 -7.07 11.93 -12.30
CA LEU A 328 -5.88 11.13 -12.58
C LEU A 328 -5.60 11.05 -14.09
N GLN A 329 -4.34 11.27 -14.47
CA GLN A 329 -3.88 11.32 -15.85
C GLN A 329 -2.96 10.14 -16.21
N THR A 330 -2.10 9.73 -15.27
CA THR A 330 -1.11 8.66 -15.49
C THR A 330 -1.05 7.69 -14.32
N ILE A 331 -0.86 6.40 -14.65
CA ILE A 331 -0.65 5.30 -13.68
C ILE A 331 0.65 4.58 -14.03
N GLY A 332 1.57 4.51 -13.07
CA GLY A 332 2.85 3.83 -13.24
C GLY A 332 2.76 2.31 -13.36
N SER A 333 3.87 1.69 -13.70
CA SER A 333 4.00 0.23 -13.78
C SER A 333 3.80 -0.42 -12.42
N LYS A 334 3.09 -1.55 -12.37
CA LYS A 334 2.76 -2.30 -11.15
C LYS A 334 2.06 -1.48 -10.05
N ALA A 335 1.50 -0.32 -10.39
CA ALA A 335 0.97 0.61 -9.39
C ALA A 335 -0.05 -0.03 -8.45
N PHE A 336 -0.93 -0.89 -8.97
CA PHE A 336 -1.95 -1.63 -8.22
C PHE A 336 -1.75 -3.16 -8.31
N MET A 337 -0.51 -3.61 -8.54
CA MET A 337 -0.23 -5.04 -8.65
C MET A 337 -0.32 -5.71 -7.28
N GLY A 338 -1.09 -6.79 -7.22
CA GLY A 338 -1.34 -7.52 -5.97
C GLY A 338 -2.44 -6.94 -5.09
N ASP A 339 -3.17 -5.92 -5.55
CA ASP A 339 -4.31 -5.32 -4.84
C ASP A 339 -5.55 -6.20 -4.97
N GLY A 340 -5.49 -7.35 -4.30
CA GLY A 340 -6.44 -8.45 -4.45
C GLY A 340 -7.89 -8.09 -4.12
N ASN A 341 -8.14 -7.05 -3.33
CA ASN A 341 -9.48 -6.62 -2.92
C ASN A 341 -10.00 -5.37 -3.63
N LEU A 342 -9.26 -4.77 -4.57
CA LEU A 342 -9.72 -3.56 -5.28
C LEU A 342 -10.94 -3.91 -6.13
N LYS A 343 -12.14 -3.44 -5.75
CA LYS A 343 -13.42 -3.84 -6.36
C LYS A 343 -13.77 -3.03 -7.60
N ALA A 344 -13.51 -1.72 -7.54
CA ALA A 344 -13.85 -0.78 -8.59
C ALA A 344 -12.83 0.36 -8.63
N ALA A 345 -12.54 0.82 -9.84
CA ALA A 345 -11.68 1.96 -10.08
C ALA A 345 -12.22 2.80 -11.25
N ASN A 346 -12.40 4.10 -11.05
CA ASN A 346 -12.99 4.99 -12.06
C ASN A 346 -11.98 6.08 -12.45
N PHE A 347 -11.37 5.93 -13.63
CA PHE A 347 -10.27 6.78 -14.10
C PHE A 347 -10.57 7.39 -15.48
N PRO A 348 -11.59 8.27 -15.60
CA PRO A 348 -12.07 8.78 -16.88
C PRO A 348 -11.05 9.66 -17.64
N ASN A 349 -10.02 10.14 -16.97
CA ASN A 349 -9.00 11.03 -17.51
C ASN A 349 -7.63 10.38 -17.71
N VAL A 350 -7.48 9.10 -17.38
CA VAL A 350 -6.20 8.41 -17.55
C VAL A 350 -5.94 8.16 -19.03
N THR A 351 -4.78 8.62 -19.48
CA THR A 351 -4.30 8.50 -20.87
C THR A 351 -3.20 7.45 -21.01
N GLN A 352 -2.53 7.11 -19.91
CA GLN A 352 -1.45 6.14 -19.88
C GLN A 352 -1.48 5.29 -18.60
N ILE A 353 -1.32 3.98 -18.78
CA ILE A 353 -1.06 3.00 -17.71
C ILE A 353 0.28 2.31 -17.97
N GLY A 354 0.92 1.82 -16.91
CA GLY A 354 2.20 1.10 -16.98
C GLY A 354 2.06 -0.42 -17.15
N VAL A 355 3.21 -1.08 -17.32
CA VAL A 355 3.32 -2.55 -17.37
C VAL A 355 2.86 -3.12 -16.03
N ASP A 356 2.09 -4.21 -16.06
CA ASP A 356 1.55 -4.87 -14.85
C ASP A 356 0.65 -3.97 -13.96
N ALA A 357 0.16 -2.81 -14.43
CA ALA A 357 -0.50 -1.81 -13.58
C ALA A 357 -1.61 -2.35 -12.68
N PHE A 358 -2.42 -3.31 -13.16
CA PHE A 358 -3.48 -4.00 -12.43
C PHE A 358 -3.29 -5.52 -12.43
N ASN A 359 -2.04 -6.00 -12.53
CA ASN A 359 -1.74 -7.43 -12.48
C ASN A 359 -2.22 -8.01 -11.14
N SER A 360 -2.98 -9.10 -11.21
CA SER A 360 -3.54 -9.81 -10.06
C SER A 360 -4.47 -8.95 -9.20
N ALA A 361 -5.13 -7.93 -9.78
CA ALA A 361 -6.27 -7.22 -9.18
C ALA A 361 -7.51 -8.12 -9.16
N LYS A 362 -7.46 -9.20 -8.37
CA LYS A 362 -8.38 -10.36 -8.46
C LYS A 362 -9.85 -9.99 -8.22
N SER A 363 -10.13 -8.95 -7.44
CA SER A 363 -11.50 -8.49 -7.14
C SER A 363 -12.01 -7.36 -8.06
N LEU A 364 -11.18 -6.86 -8.99
CA LEU A 364 -11.54 -5.73 -9.83
C LEU A 364 -12.65 -6.15 -10.80
N LYS A 365 -13.87 -5.63 -10.60
CA LYS A 365 -15.04 -5.99 -11.42
C LYS A 365 -15.18 -5.11 -12.65
N THR A 366 -14.89 -3.82 -12.48
CA THR A 366 -15.08 -2.79 -13.49
C THR A 366 -13.97 -1.74 -13.37
N ILE A 367 -13.50 -1.27 -14.53
CA ILE A 367 -12.56 -0.16 -14.61
C ILE A 367 -12.92 0.76 -15.78
N ASN A 368 -12.87 2.07 -15.55
CA ASN A 368 -13.05 3.07 -16.61
C ASN A 368 -11.70 3.65 -17.02
N LEU A 369 -11.29 3.37 -18.26
CA LEU A 369 -10.03 3.83 -18.89
C LEU A 369 -10.28 4.29 -20.33
N ALA A 370 -11.34 5.07 -20.56
CA ALA A 370 -11.83 5.37 -21.91
C ALA A 370 -10.81 6.05 -22.85
N LYS A 371 -9.80 6.76 -22.29
CA LYS A 371 -8.83 7.59 -23.04
C LYS A 371 -7.46 6.94 -23.26
N ILE A 372 -7.27 5.69 -22.86
CA ILE A 372 -5.98 5.02 -23.10
C ILE A 372 -5.90 4.56 -24.55
N THR A 373 -4.74 4.74 -25.18
CA THR A 373 -4.50 4.31 -26.57
C THR A 373 -3.74 2.98 -26.65
N LYS A 374 -3.14 2.56 -25.54
CA LYS A 374 -2.31 1.36 -25.42
C LYS A 374 -2.63 0.59 -24.14
N VAL A 375 -2.75 -0.73 -24.25
CA VAL A 375 -2.75 -1.66 -23.11
C VAL A 375 -1.40 -2.36 -23.01
N PRO A 376 -0.55 -2.05 -22.01
CA PRO A 376 0.78 -2.63 -21.86
C PRO A 376 0.79 -4.12 -21.50
N VAL A 377 1.99 -4.71 -21.53
CA VAL A 377 2.24 -6.09 -21.10
C VAL A 377 1.64 -6.32 -19.70
N ASN A 378 0.91 -7.44 -19.55
CA ASN A 378 0.30 -7.89 -18.30
C ASN A 378 -0.63 -6.89 -17.59
N ALA A 379 -1.09 -5.81 -18.24
CA ALA A 379 -1.78 -4.72 -17.55
C ALA A 379 -2.96 -5.18 -16.69
N PHE A 380 -3.70 -6.21 -17.13
CA PHE A 380 -4.81 -6.83 -16.40
C PHE A 380 -4.60 -8.35 -16.18
N TYR A 381 -3.35 -8.83 -16.23
CA TYR A 381 -3.04 -10.24 -16.05
C TYR A 381 -3.68 -10.77 -14.76
N ALA A 382 -4.42 -11.88 -14.83
CA ALA A 382 -5.10 -12.49 -13.69
C ALA A 382 -6.05 -11.55 -12.90
N ALA A 383 -6.63 -10.54 -13.54
CA ALA A 383 -7.75 -9.76 -12.99
C ALA A 383 -9.05 -10.58 -13.08
N LYS A 384 -9.13 -11.65 -12.27
CA LYS A 384 -10.11 -12.74 -12.41
C LYS A 384 -11.57 -12.30 -12.36
N SER A 385 -11.89 -11.24 -11.61
CA SER A 385 -13.27 -10.72 -11.47
C SER A 385 -13.65 -9.68 -12.53
N LEU A 386 -12.74 -9.28 -13.42
CA LEU A 386 -13.00 -8.22 -14.40
C LEU A 386 -14.05 -8.71 -15.39
N LYS A 387 -15.24 -8.12 -15.35
CA LYS A 387 -16.38 -8.58 -16.14
C LYS A 387 -16.52 -7.85 -17.47
N VAL A 388 -16.31 -6.54 -17.44
CA VAL A 388 -16.45 -5.64 -18.60
C VAL A 388 -15.34 -4.61 -18.57
N ILE A 389 -14.73 -4.38 -19.72
CA ILE A 389 -13.82 -3.27 -19.95
C ILE A 389 -14.13 -2.62 -21.31
N ASN A 390 -14.31 -1.30 -21.32
CA ASN A 390 -14.57 -0.53 -22.54
C ASN A 390 -13.36 0.34 -22.86
N LEU A 391 -12.75 0.10 -24.02
CA LEU A 391 -11.47 0.70 -24.44
C LEU A 391 -11.59 1.27 -25.87
N PRO A 392 -12.39 2.32 -26.08
CA PRO A 392 -12.75 2.78 -27.42
C PRO A 392 -11.58 3.38 -28.22
N GLU A 393 -10.59 3.95 -27.54
CA GLU A 393 -9.43 4.60 -28.17
C GLU A 393 -8.20 3.68 -28.31
N VAL A 394 -8.29 2.41 -27.86
CA VAL A 394 -7.16 1.49 -27.89
C VAL A 394 -6.86 1.04 -29.31
N THR A 395 -5.63 1.28 -29.74
CA THR A 395 -5.08 0.87 -31.04
C THR A 395 -4.03 -0.24 -30.90
N LYS A 396 -3.46 -0.41 -29.70
CA LYS A 396 -2.41 -1.40 -29.43
C LYS A 396 -2.66 -2.08 -28.09
N ILE A 397 -2.65 -3.41 -28.08
CA ILE A 397 -2.48 -4.21 -26.86
C ILE A 397 -1.12 -4.92 -26.94
N GLU A 398 -0.58 -5.34 -25.80
CA GLU A 398 0.67 -6.10 -25.72
C GLU A 398 0.46 -7.48 -25.08
N ASN A 399 1.53 -8.27 -24.99
CA ASN A 399 1.45 -9.67 -24.56
C ASN A 399 0.78 -9.80 -23.19
N ASN A 400 -0.03 -10.85 -23.05
CA ASN A 400 -0.72 -11.21 -21.80
C ASN A 400 -1.64 -10.11 -21.21
N ALA A 401 -1.99 -9.07 -21.97
CA ALA A 401 -2.73 -7.90 -21.47
C ALA A 401 -3.99 -8.25 -20.65
N PHE A 402 -4.76 -9.26 -21.09
CA PHE A 402 -5.97 -9.76 -20.43
C PHE A 402 -5.90 -11.25 -20.07
N ALA A 403 -4.71 -11.86 -20.08
CA ALA A 403 -4.59 -13.29 -19.80
C ALA A 403 -5.10 -13.60 -18.39
N GLY A 404 -5.96 -14.62 -18.24
CA GLY A 404 -6.55 -15.01 -16.97
C GLY A 404 -7.62 -14.06 -16.42
N CYS A 405 -8.17 -13.15 -17.23
CA CYS A 405 -9.40 -12.42 -16.90
C CYS A 405 -10.64 -13.35 -17.01
N GLU A 406 -10.73 -14.33 -16.11
CA GLU A 406 -11.67 -15.46 -16.18
C GLU A 406 -13.15 -15.04 -16.25
N SER A 407 -13.53 -13.88 -15.68
CA SER A 407 -14.90 -13.36 -15.68
C SER A 407 -15.23 -12.44 -16.86
N LEU A 408 -14.27 -12.15 -17.76
CA LEU A 408 -14.47 -11.18 -18.83
C LEU A 408 -15.46 -11.72 -19.86
N THR A 409 -16.62 -11.08 -20.00
CA THR A 409 -17.67 -11.51 -20.94
C THR A 409 -17.59 -10.81 -22.28
N THR A 410 -17.06 -9.59 -22.29
CA THR A 410 -17.00 -8.72 -23.48
C THR A 410 -15.73 -7.89 -23.47
N VAL A 411 -15.09 -7.78 -24.63
CA VAL A 411 -13.98 -6.86 -24.88
C VAL A 411 -14.21 -6.19 -26.24
N THR A 412 -14.16 -4.85 -26.29
CA THR A 412 -14.39 -4.07 -27.51
C THR A 412 -13.10 -3.34 -27.87
N LEU A 413 -12.49 -3.71 -29.00
CA LEU A 413 -11.19 -3.20 -29.46
C LEU A 413 -11.25 -2.87 -30.96
N PRO A 414 -11.97 -1.80 -31.35
CA PRO A 414 -12.40 -1.58 -32.73
C PRO A 414 -11.24 -1.33 -33.72
N ALA A 415 -10.11 -0.83 -33.23
CA ALA A 415 -8.93 -0.47 -34.03
C ALA A 415 -7.79 -1.49 -33.97
N LEU A 416 -8.01 -2.68 -33.40
CA LEU A 416 -6.94 -3.67 -33.24
C LEU A 416 -6.57 -4.33 -34.58
N ILE A 417 -5.29 -4.27 -34.95
CA ILE A 417 -4.75 -4.87 -36.19
C ILE A 417 -4.09 -6.23 -35.95
N LYS A 418 -3.56 -6.47 -34.76
CA LYS A 418 -2.88 -7.72 -34.38
C LYS A 418 -3.30 -8.16 -33.00
N VAL A 419 -3.47 -9.46 -32.80
CA VAL A 419 -3.64 -10.03 -31.46
C VAL A 419 -2.29 -10.56 -30.98
N PRO A 420 -1.67 -9.96 -29.95
CA PRO A 420 -0.37 -10.39 -29.42
C PRO A 420 -0.43 -11.72 -28.68
N ALA A 421 0.75 -12.23 -28.34
CA ALA A 421 0.89 -13.51 -27.66
C ALA A 421 0.18 -13.49 -26.30
N ASP A 422 -0.59 -14.55 -26.04
CA ASP A 422 -1.33 -14.76 -24.80
C ASP A 422 -2.35 -13.65 -24.43
N ALA A 423 -2.61 -12.66 -25.30
CA ALA A 423 -3.34 -11.44 -24.92
C ALA A 423 -4.73 -11.71 -24.33
N PHE A 424 -5.41 -12.76 -24.79
CA PHE A 424 -6.73 -13.22 -24.35
C PHE A 424 -6.71 -14.70 -23.92
N ARG A 425 -5.59 -15.17 -23.37
CA ARG A 425 -5.47 -16.54 -22.84
C ARG A 425 -6.38 -16.74 -21.62
N GLU A 426 -7.05 -17.89 -21.54
CA GLU A 426 -7.82 -18.34 -20.38
C GLU A 426 -8.98 -17.41 -19.97
N LEU A 427 -9.64 -16.77 -20.95
CA LEU A 427 -10.90 -16.06 -20.73
C LEU A 427 -12.07 -17.06 -20.64
N GLN A 428 -12.34 -17.55 -19.42
CA GLN A 428 -13.33 -18.61 -19.18
C GLN A 428 -14.80 -18.17 -19.33
N SER A 429 -15.07 -16.88 -19.52
CA SER A 429 -16.43 -16.32 -19.65
C SER A 429 -16.70 -15.64 -20.99
N ILE A 430 -15.71 -15.56 -21.89
CA ILE A 430 -15.88 -14.86 -23.15
C ILE A 430 -16.59 -15.77 -24.16
N GLU A 431 -17.69 -15.30 -24.74
CA GLU A 431 -18.48 -16.06 -25.72
C GLU A 431 -18.20 -15.65 -27.16
N THR A 432 -17.88 -14.37 -27.36
CA THR A 432 -17.59 -13.78 -28.68
C THR A 432 -16.49 -12.74 -28.56
N VAL A 433 -15.69 -12.58 -29.62
CA VAL A 433 -14.70 -11.51 -29.75
C VAL A 433 -14.81 -10.94 -31.17
N ASP A 434 -14.94 -9.62 -31.28
CA ASP A 434 -14.86 -8.94 -32.58
C ASP A 434 -13.40 -8.61 -32.89
N ILE A 435 -12.83 -9.30 -33.86
CA ILE A 435 -11.49 -9.05 -34.41
C ILE A 435 -11.54 -8.85 -35.93
N THR A 436 -12.62 -8.23 -36.44
CA THR A 436 -12.87 -8.06 -37.88
C THR A 436 -11.76 -7.31 -38.65
N ASN A 437 -10.97 -6.49 -37.96
CA ASN A 437 -9.84 -5.74 -38.52
C ASN A 437 -8.47 -6.40 -38.35
N VAL A 438 -8.39 -7.52 -37.63
CA VAL A 438 -7.12 -8.19 -37.32
C VAL A 438 -6.59 -8.95 -38.53
N THR A 439 -5.29 -8.82 -38.80
CA THR A 439 -4.59 -9.54 -39.87
C THR A 439 -3.71 -10.68 -39.37
N GLU A 440 -3.30 -10.65 -38.10
CA GLU A 440 -2.35 -11.61 -37.52
C GLU A 440 -2.74 -11.96 -36.07
N ILE A 441 -2.79 -13.26 -35.77
CA ILE A 441 -3.03 -13.81 -34.42
C ILE A 441 -1.78 -14.54 -33.95
N HIS A 442 -1.21 -14.10 -32.84
CA HIS A 442 0.02 -14.65 -32.27
C HIS A 442 -0.21 -15.87 -31.38
N GLU A 443 0.90 -16.43 -30.88
CA GLU A 443 0.97 -17.64 -30.10
C GLU A 443 0.05 -17.57 -28.87
N ASN A 444 -0.71 -18.63 -28.61
CA ASN A 444 -1.60 -18.77 -27.44
C ASN A 444 -2.65 -17.66 -27.25
N ALA A 445 -2.88 -16.80 -28.25
CA ALA A 445 -3.70 -15.58 -28.13
C ALA A 445 -5.06 -15.78 -27.46
N PHE A 446 -5.77 -16.88 -27.78
CA PHE A 446 -7.08 -17.26 -27.26
C PHE A 446 -7.05 -18.65 -26.59
N ARG A 447 -5.86 -19.15 -26.21
CA ARG A 447 -5.69 -20.50 -25.65
C ARG A 447 -6.58 -20.70 -24.42
N MET A 448 -7.24 -21.85 -24.35
CA MET A 448 -8.16 -22.26 -23.26
C MET A 448 -9.36 -21.32 -23.07
N ASN A 449 -9.85 -20.66 -24.12
CA ASN A 449 -11.12 -19.93 -24.07
C ASN A 449 -12.29 -20.90 -24.25
N THR A 450 -12.61 -21.61 -23.18
CA THR A 450 -13.54 -22.77 -23.20
C THR A 450 -15.00 -22.40 -23.51
N LYS A 451 -15.39 -21.13 -23.41
CA LYS A 451 -16.74 -20.63 -23.73
C LYS A 451 -16.83 -19.87 -25.05
N LEU A 452 -15.72 -19.63 -25.74
CA LEU A 452 -15.72 -18.91 -27.02
C LEU A 452 -16.46 -19.77 -28.05
N THR A 453 -17.62 -19.31 -28.52
CA THR A 453 -18.47 -20.06 -29.48
C THR A 453 -18.24 -19.63 -30.92
N THR A 454 -18.06 -18.33 -31.12
CA THR A 454 -17.87 -17.73 -32.45
C THR A 454 -16.81 -16.64 -32.41
N ILE A 455 -16.03 -16.55 -33.50
CA ILE A 455 -15.07 -15.48 -33.71
C ILE A 455 -15.03 -15.10 -35.18
N LYS A 456 -15.24 -13.82 -35.49
CA LYS A 456 -15.23 -13.30 -36.86
C LYS A 456 -13.84 -12.75 -37.18
N MET A 457 -13.17 -13.34 -38.16
CA MET A 457 -11.79 -12.99 -38.51
C MET A 457 -11.53 -12.96 -40.03
N PRO A 458 -12.29 -12.15 -40.80
CA PRO A 458 -12.27 -12.17 -42.27
C PRO A 458 -10.94 -11.77 -42.91
N LYS A 459 -10.10 -11.00 -42.21
CA LYS A 459 -8.84 -10.44 -42.73
C LYS A 459 -7.58 -11.17 -42.24
N VAL A 460 -7.74 -12.20 -41.40
CA VAL A 460 -6.59 -12.89 -40.78
C VAL A 460 -5.86 -13.70 -41.83
N THR A 461 -4.57 -13.42 -42.03
CA THR A 461 -3.72 -14.11 -43.00
C THR A 461 -2.87 -15.21 -42.36
N ILE A 462 -2.65 -15.14 -41.05
CA ILE A 462 -1.81 -16.09 -40.31
C ILE A 462 -2.34 -16.29 -38.88
N ILE A 463 -2.35 -17.55 -38.46
CA ILE A 463 -2.69 -17.98 -37.08
C ILE A 463 -1.49 -18.76 -36.54
N LYS A 464 -0.84 -18.22 -35.51
CA LYS A 464 0.36 -18.80 -34.91
C LYS A 464 0.06 -19.93 -33.91
N GLY A 465 1.13 -20.56 -33.44
CA GLY A 465 1.06 -21.78 -32.64
C GLY A 465 0.15 -21.69 -31.41
N GLU A 466 -0.65 -22.73 -31.19
CA GLU A 466 -1.58 -22.88 -30.05
C GLU A 466 -2.61 -21.73 -29.87
N ALA A 467 -2.80 -20.85 -30.85
CA ALA A 467 -3.61 -19.63 -30.72
C ALA A 467 -5.03 -19.88 -30.19
N PHE A 468 -5.67 -20.99 -30.55
CA PHE A 468 -7.01 -21.41 -30.14
C PHE A 468 -7.01 -22.81 -29.48
N LYS A 469 -5.87 -23.26 -28.96
CA LYS A 469 -5.76 -24.58 -28.33
C LYS A 469 -6.70 -24.66 -27.13
N GLY A 470 -7.54 -25.69 -27.09
CA GLY A 470 -8.53 -25.91 -26.03
C GLY A 470 -9.73 -24.97 -26.07
N CYS A 471 -9.98 -24.26 -27.17
CA CYS A 471 -11.25 -23.54 -27.41
C CYS A 471 -12.39 -24.54 -27.70
N SER A 472 -12.77 -25.30 -26.67
CA SER A 472 -13.64 -26.47 -26.78
C SER A 472 -15.09 -26.16 -27.20
N SER A 473 -15.55 -24.92 -27.04
CA SER A 473 -16.89 -24.48 -27.49
C SER A 473 -16.92 -23.82 -28.86
N LEU A 474 -15.77 -23.60 -29.50
CA LEU A 474 -15.71 -22.91 -30.80
C LEU A 474 -16.39 -23.77 -31.86
N GLN A 475 -17.38 -23.23 -32.57
CA GLN A 475 -18.23 -24.01 -33.47
C GLN A 475 -17.83 -23.90 -34.94
N ALA A 476 -17.42 -22.70 -35.36
CA ALA A 476 -17.17 -22.39 -36.76
C ALA A 476 -16.04 -21.36 -36.88
N ILE A 477 -15.29 -21.45 -37.98
CA ILE A 477 -14.26 -20.49 -38.35
C ILE A 477 -14.47 -20.03 -39.79
N GLU A 478 -14.56 -18.71 -39.98
CA GLU A 478 -14.62 -18.06 -41.29
C GLU A 478 -13.42 -17.11 -41.44
N THR A 479 -12.51 -17.46 -42.34
CA THR A 479 -11.23 -16.76 -42.53
C THR A 479 -10.73 -16.89 -43.99
N PRO A 480 -11.39 -16.22 -44.94
CA PRO A 480 -11.13 -16.37 -46.39
C PRO A 480 -9.73 -15.92 -46.81
N GLU A 481 -9.09 -15.06 -46.03
CA GLU A 481 -7.74 -14.54 -46.30
C GLU A 481 -6.60 -15.37 -45.67
N LEU A 482 -6.93 -16.44 -44.94
CA LEU A 482 -5.95 -17.24 -44.21
C LEU A 482 -5.01 -17.96 -45.17
N ILE A 483 -3.70 -17.80 -44.96
CA ILE A 483 -2.64 -18.42 -45.78
C ILE A 483 -1.97 -19.58 -45.04
N THR A 484 -1.77 -19.43 -43.72
CA THR A 484 -1.03 -20.40 -42.90
C THR A 484 -1.65 -20.57 -41.52
N VAL A 485 -1.76 -21.83 -41.10
CA VAL A 485 -2.06 -22.22 -39.71
C VAL A 485 -0.85 -22.93 -39.12
N GLU A 486 -0.38 -22.47 -37.96
CA GLU A 486 0.82 -22.99 -37.29
C GLU A 486 0.52 -24.12 -36.28
N LEU A 487 1.59 -24.58 -35.63
CA LEU A 487 1.62 -25.73 -34.72
C LEU A 487 0.45 -25.70 -33.71
N GLN A 488 -0.39 -26.73 -33.74
CA GLN A 488 -1.44 -26.95 -32.74
C GLN A 488 -2.47 -25.80 -32.58
N ALA A 489 -2.62 -24.93 -33.59
CA ALA A 489 -3.44 -23.71 -33.47
C ALA A 489 -4.86 -23.97 -32.96
N PHE A 490 -5.53 -25.03 -33.40
CA PHE A 490 -6.89 -25.42 -33.01
C PHE A 490 -6.96 -26.78 -32.31
N THR A 491 -5.84 -27.26 -31.76
CA THR A 491 -5.83 -28.54 -31.03
C THR A 491 -6.88 -28.54 -29.91
N ASN A 492 -7.68 -29.61 -29.82
CA ASN A 492 -8.78 -29.77 -28.85
C ASN A 492 -9.92 -28.73 -28.99
N ALA A 493 -10.11 -28.13 -30.17
CA ALA A 493 -11.34 -27.40 -30.51
C ALA A 493 -12.46 -28.40 -30.87
N ILE A 494 -12.89 -29.21 -29.90
CA ILE A 494 -13.71 -30.42 -30.10
C ILE A 494 -15.10 -30.18 -30.72
N ASN A 495 -15.62 -28.94 -30.66
CA ASN A 495 -16.89 -28.56 -31.25
C ASN A 495 -16.75 -27.79 -32.58
N LEU A 496 -15.52 -27.59 -33.07
CA LEU A 496 -15.27 -26.87 -34.32
C LEU A 496 -15.74 -27.74 -35.49
N ALA A 497 -16.95 -27.51 -35.97
CA ALA A 497 -17.61 -28.33 -37.00
C ALA A 497 -17.29 -27.86 -38.42
N THR A 498 -17.12 -26.55 -38.62
CA THR A 498 -16.92 -25.96 -39.95
C THR A 498 -15.70 -25.05 -40.02
N LEU A 499 -15.04 -25.08 -41.19
CA LEU A 499 -13.87 -24.27 -41.51
C LEU A 499 -13.99 -23.74 -42.94
N THR A 500 -13.99 -22.41 -43.09
CA THR A 500 -13.91 -21.72 -44.39
C THR A 500 -12.57 -20.99 -44.49
N ALA A 501 -11.68 -21.46 -45.37
CA ALA A 501 -10.33 -20.92 -45.53
C ALA A 501 -9.78 -21.15 -46.96
N ASP A 502 -10.41 -20.54 -47.97
CA ASP A 502 -10.17 -20.83 -49.39
C ASP A 502 -8.73 -20.56 -49.85
N LYS A 503 -8.02 -19.61 -49.22
CA LYS A 503 -6.64 -19.25 -49.57
C LYS A 503 -5.57 -20.00 -48.78
N LEU A 504 -5.96 -20.93 -47.91
CA LEU A 504 -5.05 -21.65 -47.02
C LEU A 504 -4.10 -22.52 -47.82
N LYS A 505 -2.78 -22.33 -47.64
CA LYS A 505 -1.74 -23.07 -48.38
C LYS A 505 -1.01 -24.10 -47.52
N THR A 506 -0.82 -23.79 -46.24
CA THR A 506 0.00 -24.61 -45.33
C THR A 506 -0.69 -24.83 -44.01
N ILE A 507 -0.77 -26.10 -43.62
CA ILE A 507 -1.32 -26.54 -42.34
C ILE A 507 -0.21 -27.25 -41.58
N ASN A 508 0.25 -26.66 -40.47
CA ASN A 508 1.34 -27.20 -39.68
C ASN A 508 0.87 -28.30 -38.72
N SER A 509 1.84 -28.91 -38.03
CA SER A 509 1.64 -30.12 -37.24
C SER A 509 0.57 -29.93 -36.17
N GLY A 510 -0.36 -30.89 -36.06
CA GLY A 510 -1.43 -30.86 -35.07
C GLY A 510 -2.43 -29.69 -35.17
N ALA A 511 -2.38 -28.87 -36.22
CA ALA A 511 -3.15 -27.62 -36.33
C ALA A 511 -4.64 -27.80 -36.02
N PHE A 512 -5.25 -28.88 -36.50
CA PHE A 512 -6.64 -29.28 -36.28
C PHE A 512 -6.72 -30.68 -35.64
N HIS A 513 -5.79 -31.01 -34.73
CA HIS A 513 -5.85 -32.24 -33.96
C HIS A 513 -7.05 -32.25 -33.00
N ASN A 514 -7.82 -33.34 -32.99
CA ASN A 514 -8.96 -33.55 -32.09
C ASN A 514 -9.96 -32.38 -32.13
N THR A 515 -10.47 -32.10 -33.33
CA THR A 515 -11.52 -31.11 -33.60
C THR A 515 -12.85 -31.78 -33.96
N GLY A 516 -13.90 -30.97 -34.06
CA GLY A 516 -15.25 -31.42 -34.43
C GLY A 516 -15.54 -31.47 -35.93
N LEU A 517 -14.52 -31.27 -36.79
CA LEU A 517 -14.72 -31.01 -38.21
C LEU A 517 -15.45 -32.18 -38.88
N THR A 518 -16.47 -31.87 -39.69
CA THR A 518 -17.25 -32.88 -40.42
C THR A 518 -16.84 -33.00 -41.89
N GLU A 519 -16.37 -31.90 -42.47
CA GLU A 519 -15.83 -31.80 -43.81
C GLU A 519 -14.72 -30.74 -43.85
N VAL A 520 -13.76 -30.91 -44.75
CA VAL A 520 -12.79 -29.87 -45.10
C VAL A 520 -12.75 -29.68 -46.61
N ASN A 521 -13.06 -28.48 -47.07
CA ASN A 521 -13.04 -28.07 -48.48
C ASN A 521 -11.99 -26.97 -48.65
N LEU A 522 -10.75 -27.36 -48.98
CA LEU A 522 -9.59 -26.46 -48.94
C LEU A 522 -8.83 -26.50 -50.28
N PRO A 523 -9.26 -25.73 -51.29
CA PRO A 523 -8.82 -25.88 -52.67
C PRO A 523 -7.35 -25.50 -52.90
N GLU A 524 -6.79 -24.61 -52.07
CA GLU A 524 -5.42 -24.08 -52.24
C GLU A 524 -4.36 -24.75 -51.36
N VAL A 525 -4.73 -25.72 -50.51
CA VAL A 525 -3.80 -26.36 -49.57
C VAL A 525 -2.77 -27.19 -50.34
N GLN A 526 -1.49 -26.92 -50.08
CA GLN A 526 -0.36 -27.60 -50.72
C GLN A 526 0.40 -28.52 -49.75
N ILE A 527 0.53 -28.11 -48.49
CA ILE A 527 1.34 -28.79 -47.47
C ILE A 527 0.48 -29.07 -46.24
N ILE A 528 0.41 -30.34 -45.86
CA ILE A 528 -0.28 -30.83 -44.66
C ILE A 528 0.77 -31.57 -43.82
N LYS A 529 1.11 -30.99 -42.67
CA LYS A 529 2.17 -31.52 -41.80
C LYS A 529 1.67 -32.61 -40.84
N GLN A 530 2.61 -33.20 -40.11
CA GLN A 530 2.39 -34.32 -39.20
C GLN A 530 1.19 -34.10 -38.27
N GLY A 531 0.21 -35.01 -38.31
CA GLY A 531 -0.95 -34.95 -37.41
C GLY A 531 -1.87 -33.74 -37.61
N ALA A 532 -1.77 -33.01 -38.72
CA ALA A 532 -2.53 -31.77 -38.95
C ALA A 532 -4.03 -31.89 -38.71
N PHE A 533 -4.64 -33.01 -39.08
CA PHE A 533 -6.06 -33.33 -38.90
C PHE A 533 -6.27 -34.59 -38.05
N SER A 534 -5.28 -35.06 -37.28
CA SER A 534 -5.45 -36.34 -36.58
C SER A 534 -6.55 -36.33 -35.52
N SER A 535 -7.20 -37.47 -35.34
CA SER A 535 -8.26 -37.72 -34.36
C SER A 535 -9.53 -36.89 -34.58
N ASN A 536 -9.81 -36.50 -35.82
CA ASN A 536 -11.07 -35.89 -36.23
C ASN A 536 -12.10 -36.98 -36.53
N THR A 537 -12.63 -37.60 -35.47
CA THR A 537 -13.55 -38.75 -35.54
C THR A 537 -14.88 -38.47 -36.25
N LYS A 538 -15.21 -37.20 -36.54
CA LYS A 538 -16.42 -36.79 -37.28
C LYS A 538 -16.14 -36.41 -38.74
N LEU A 539 -14.88 -36.34 -39.15
CA LEU A 539 -14.50 -35.88 -40.48
C LEU A 539 -14.84 -36.97 -41.50
N THR A 540 -15.74 -36.68 -42.43
CA THR A 540 -16.20 -37.64 -43.45
C THR A 540 -15.56 -37.41 -44.82
N THR A 541 -15.24 -36.15 -45.12
CA THR A 541 -14.80 -35.70 -46.44
C THR A 541 -13.65 -34.72 -46.33
N ALA A 542 -12.60 -34.93 -47.13
CA ALA A 542 -11.48 -34.02 -47.30
C ALA A 542 -11.23 -33.73 -48.79
N ASN A 543 -11.61 -32.54 -49.25
CA ASN A 543 -11.40 -32.08 -50.62
C ASN A 543 -10.16 -31.17 -50.71
N LEU A 544 -9.07 -31.73 -51.26
CA LEU A 544 -7.72 -31.17 -51.21
C LEU A 544 -7.00 -31.28 -52.57
N PRO A 545 -7.56 -30.70 -53.65
CA PRO A 545 -7.12 -30.93 -55.03
C PRO A 545 -5.71 -30.42 -55.36
N LYS A 546 -5.10 -29.62 -54.48
CA LYS A 546 -3.74 -29.07 -54.65
C LYS A 546 -2.74 -29.60 -53.61
N ALA A 547 -3.12 -30.55 -52.74
CA ALA A 547 -2.23 -31.06 -51.71
C ALA A 547 -1.09 -31.88 -52.35
N THR A 548 0.14 -31.40 -52.26
CA THR A 548 1.33 -32.05 -52.87
C THR A 548 2.18 -32.79 -51.85
N ASN A 549 2.09 -32.45 -50.56
CA ASN A 549 2.83 -33.10 -49.49
C ASN A 549 1.93 -33.33 -48.28
N ILE A 550 1.71 -34.60 -47.93
CA ILE A 550 0.95 -35.05 -46.77
C ILE A 550 1.89 -35.85 -45.88
N GLU A 551 2.30 -35.26 -44.76
CA GLU A 551 3.22 -35.87 -43.80
C GLU A 551 2.55 -36.97 -42.96
N GLY A 552 3.36 -37.72 -42.22
CA GLY A 552 2.90 -38.87 -41.44
C GLY A 552 1.81 -38.51 -40.43
N ASN A 553 0.88 -39.43 -40.21
CA ASN A 553 -0.24 -39.28 -39.28
C ASN A 553 -1.19 -38.10 -39.56
N ALA A 554 -1.10 -37.42 -40.72
CA ALA A 554 -1.89 -36.23 -41.02
C ALA A 554 -3.39 -36.38 -40.73
N PHE A 555 -4.00 -37.53 -41.05
CA PHE A 555 -5.39 -37.90 -40.82
C PHE A 555 -5.49 -39.14 -39.91
N GLN A 556 -4.52 -39.35 -39.01
CA GLN A 556 -4.50 -40.53 -38.16
C GLN A 556 -5.72 -40.56 -37.23
N GLY A 557 -6.46 -41.66 -37.19
CA GLY A 557 -7.60 -41.83 -36.31
C GLY A 557 -8.87 -41.09 -36.76
N ASP A 558 -8.90 -40.61 -38.01
CA ASP A 558 -10.09 -39.98 -38.61
C ASP A 558 -11.06 -41.07 -39.07
N THR A 559 -11.69 -41.72 -38.09
CA THR A 559 -12.42 -42.99 -38.29
C THR A 559 -13.64 -42.88 -39.21
N ALA A 560 -14.20 -41.69 -39.41
CA ALA A 560 -15.34 -41.45 -40.30
C ALA A 560 -14.93 -41.05 -41.74
N LEU A 561 -13.65 -40.82 -42.00
CA LEU A 561 -13.16 -40.26 -43.27
C LEU A 561 -13.30 -41.30 -44.37
N THR A 562 -14.12 -41.04 -45.39
CA THR A 562 -14.34 -42.00 -46.49
C THR A 562 -14.08 -41.39 -47.86
N ASN A 563 -14.19 -40.06 -47.99
CA ASN A 563 -14.04 -39.36 -49.26
C ASN A 563 -12.84 -38.41 -49.20
N VAL A 564 -11.77 -38.72 -49.94
CA VAL A 564 -10.59 -37.85 -50.02
C VAL A 564 -10.31 -37.53 -51.50
N THR A 565 -10.23 -36.23 -51.83
CA THR A 565 -9.85 -35.76 -53.17
C THR A 565 -8.44 -35.18 -53.12
N LEU A 566 -7.52 -35.73 -53.92
CA LEU A 566 -6.11 -35.34 -54.03
C LEU A 566 -5.74 -35.09 -55.50
N PRO A 567 -4.67 -34.33 -55.81
CA PRO A 567 -4.19 -34.19 -57.18
C PRO A 567 -3.71 -35.55 -57.71
N THR A 568 -4.06 -35.83 -58.97
CA THR A 568 -3.61 -37.05 -59.67
C THR A 568 -2.08 -37.09 -59.78
N ASP A 569 -1.50 -38.25 -59.46
CA ASP A 569 -0.09 -38.69 -59.61
C ASP A 569 1.04 -37.80 -59.02
N LYS A 570 0.73 -36.73 -58.30
CA LYS A 570 1.72 -35.74 -57.81
C LYS A 570 1.76 -35.54 -56.30
N THR A 571 1.07 -36.38 -55.53
CA THR A 571 1.01 -36.24 -54.07
C THR A 571 2.06 -37.11 -53.39
N ASN A 572 2.99 -36.51 -52.65
CA ASN A 572 3.85 -37.23 -51.72
C ASN A 572 3.09 -37.52 -50.43
N ILE A 573 2.69 -38.77 -50.23
CA ILE A 573 1.97 -39.24 -49.03
C ILE A 573 2.94 -40.05 -48.18
N HIS A 574 3.28 -39.55 -46.98
CA HIS A 574 4.19 -40.22 -46.06
C HIS A 574 3.52 -41.41 -45.36
N ALA A 575 4.32 -42.29 -44.78
CA ALA A 575 3.84 -43.45 -44.05
C ALA A 575 2.85 -43.03 -42.94
N ASN A 576 1.79 -43.81 -42.77
CA ASN A 576 0.73 -43.61 -41.77
C ASN A 576 -0.08 -42.32 -41.90
N ALA A 577 0.02 -41.57 -43.01
CA ALA A 577 -0.78 -40.37 -43.24
C ALA A 577 -2.29 -40.57 -42.99
N PHE A 578 -2.81 -41.77 -43.29
CA PHE A 578 -4.21 -42.18 -43.12
C PHE A 578 -4.38 -43.37 -42.15
N ALA A 579 -3.39 -43.64 -41.28
CA ALA A 579 -3.45 -44.76 -40.35
C ALA A 579 -4.68 -44.66 -39.43
N GLU A 580 -5.39 -45.77 -39.22
CA GLU A 580 -6.60 -45.81 -38.38
C GLU A 580 -7.73 -44.84 -38.82
N SER A 581 -7.67 -44.35 -40.07
CA SER A 581 -8.77 -43.59 -40.68
C SER A 581 -9.75 -44.52 -41.39
N GLY A 582 -10.95 -44.01 -41.71
CA GLY A 582 -11.92 -44.74 -42.55
C GLY A 582 -11.51 -44.84 -44.03
N TYR A 583 -10.46 -44.11 -44.45
CA TYR A 583 -10.07 -43.98 -45.85
C TYR A 583 -8.99 -45.00 -46.19
N THR A 584 -9.26 -45.81 -47.22
CA THR A 584 -8.28 -46.75 -47.76
C THR A 584 -7.64 -46.16 -49.00
N LEU A 585 -6.34 -45.89 -48.93
CA LEU A 585 -5.56 -45.44 -50.09
C LEU A 585 -5.45 -46.59 -51.10
N THR A 586 -6.27 -46.57 -52.15
CA THR A 586 -6.10 -47.45 -53.31
C THR A 586 -4.96 -46.91 -54.17
N LYS A 587 -3.91 -47.72 -54.35
CA LYS A 587 -2.73 -47.39 -55.14
C LYS A 587 -3.03 -47.11 -56.60
#